data_AF-C0C0H5-F1
#
_entry.id   AF-C0C0H5-F1
#
_cell.length_a   1.000
_cell.length_b   1.000
_cell.length_c   1.000
_cell.angle_alpha   90.00
_cell.angle_beta   90.00
_cell.angle_gamma   90.00
#
_symmetry.space_group_name_H-M   'P 1'
#
loop_
_entity.id
_entity.type
_entity.pdbx_description
1 polymer ?
#
loop_
_entity_poly.entity_id
_entity_poly.type
_entity_poly.pdbx_seq_one_letter_code
_entity_poly.pdbx_strand_id
1 'polypeptide(L)' 'MKDLSELKLDLTPEALRSLADRKSKNRTESTSDITIPFPEELLQKTGQEDKTKG' A
#
# COMPACT_ATOMS: atom_id res chain seq x y z
N MET A 1 -23.14 -13.80 -19.03
CA MET A 1 -22.07 -13.32 -18.13
C MET A 1 -22.02 -14.29 -16.95
N LYS A 2 -20.84 -14.65 -16.43
CA LYS A 2 -20.77 -15.51 -15.23
C LYS A 2 -21.13 -14.66 -14.01
N ASP A 3 -22.07 -15.14 -13.20
CA ASP A 3 -22.45 -14.48 -11.96
C ASP A 3 -21.35 -14.75 -10.92
N LEU A 4 -20.79 -13.68 -10.34
CA LEU A 4 -19.73 -13.73 -9.35
C LEU A 4 -20.24 -13.42 -7.93
N SER A 5 -21.56 -13.30 -7.76
CA SER A 5 -22.19 -13.02 -6.46
C SER A 5 -21.98 -14.12 -5.42
N GLU A 6 -21.70 -15.35 -5.86
CA GLU A 6 -21.40 -16.49 -4.97
C GLU A 6 -19.92 -16.61 -4.59
N LEU A 7 -19.05 -15.73 -5.11
CA LEU A 7 -17.63 -15.77 -4.83
C LEU A 7 -17.33 -15.27 -3.41
N LYS A 8 -17.13 -16.19 -2.47
CA LYS A 8 -16.70 -15.87 -1.10
C LYS A 8 -15.20 -15.60 -1.06
N LEU A 9 -14.84 -14.34 -0.85
CA LEU A 9 -13.46 -13.93 -0.64
C LEU A 9 -13.11 -14.03 0.86
N ASP A 10 -12.09 -14.82 1.19
CA ASP A 10 -11.52 -14.88 2.54
C ASP A 10 -10.57 -13.69 2.75
N LEU A 11 -10.91 -12.82 3.70
CA LEU A 11 -10.14 -11.62 4.06
C LEU A 11 -9.27 -11.82 5.30
N THR A 12 -9.04 -13.05 5.73
CA THR A 12 -8.11 -13.32 6.83
C THR A 12 -6.69 -12.87 6.46
N PRO A 13 -5.90 -12.36 7.44
CA PRO A 13 -4.53 -11.90 7.18
C PRO A 13 -3.64 -12.97 6.54
N GLU A 14 -3.87 -14.25 6.87
CA GLU A 14 -3.16 -15.39 6.31
C GLU A 14 -3.52 -15.60 4.82
N ALA A 15 -4.80 -15.51 4.45
CA ALA A 15 -5.24 -15.58 3.05
C ALA A 15 -4.69 -14.39 2.23
N LEU A 16 -4.68 -13.18 2.79
CA LEU A 16 -4.10 -11.99 2.16
C LEU A 16 -2.59 -12.15 1.93
N ARG A 17 -1.86 -12.69 2.93
CA ARG A 17 -0.43 -12.97 2.81
C ARG A 17 -0.14 -14.02 1.73
N SER A 18 -0.91 -15.09 1.68
CA SER A 18 -0.81 -16.12 0.62
C SER A 18 -1.07 -15.57 -0.78
N LEU A 19 -1.98 -14.60 -0.94
CA LEU A 19 -2.22 -13.90 -2.20
C LEU A 19 -1.04 -12.97 -2.57
N ALA A 20 -0.47 -12.28 -1.58
CA ALA A 20 0.71 -11.44 -1.78
C ALA A 20 1.94 -12.27 -2.19
N ASP A 21 2.17 -13.41 -1.52
CA ASP A 21 3.26 -14.34 -1.84
C ASP A 21 3.11 -14.96 -3.25
N ARG A 22 1.86 -15.14 -3.72
CA ARG A 22 1.59 -15.59 -5.10
C ARG A 22 1.93 -14.55 -6.17
N LYS A 23 1.84 -13.25 -5.88
CA LYS A 23 2.25 -12.20 -6.83
C LYS A 23 3.77 -12.07 -6.98
N SER A 24 4.55 -12.57 -6.03
CA SER A 24 6.01 -12.42 -6.00
C SER A 24 6.77 -13.32 -6.98
N LYS A 25 6.18 -14.43 -7.44
CA LYS A 25 6.92 -15.42 -8.26
C LYS A 25 7.22 -14.99 -9.71
N ASN A 26 6.53 -13.96 -10.23
CA ASN A 26 6.77 -13.50 -11.59
C ASN A 26 6.94 -11.97 -11.57
N ARG A 27 8.17 -11.52 -11.85
CA ARG A 27 8.55 -10.15 -12.26
C ARG A 27 8.92 -9.18 -11.14
N THR A 28 10.08 -9.38 -10.52
CA THR A 28 10.89 -8.28 -9.97
C THR A 28 11.59 -7.57 -11.12
N GLU A 29 10.91 -6.61 -11.75
CA GLU A 29 11.61 -5.66 -12.62
C GLU A 29 12.36 -4.65 -11.75
N SER A 30 13.65 -4.45 -12.04
CA SER A 30 14.48 -3.46 -11.34
C SER A 30 13.92 -2.07 -11.60
N THR A 31 13.32 -1.46 -10.57
CA THR A 31 12.83 -0.07 -10.61
C THR A 31 13.88 0.92 -10.11
N SER A 32 15.17 0.54 -10.13
CA SER A 32 16.28 1.32 -9.57
C SER A 32 16.40 2.73 -10.15
N ASP A 33 15.91 2.93 -11.38
CA ASP A 33 16.08 4.18 -12.13
C ASP A 33 14.82 5.07 -12.07
N ILE A 34 13.81 4.70 -11.28
CA ILE A 34 12.57 5.48 -11.15
C ILE A 34 12.74 6.53 -10.04
N THR A 35 12.79 7.80 -10.43
CA THR A 35 12.67 8.91 -9.49
C THR A 35 11.19 9.22 -9.28
N ILE A 36 10.69 9.02 -8.06
CA ILE A 36 9.31 9.39 -7.69
C ILE A 36 9.35 10.76 -7.01
N PRO A 37 8.64 11.79 -7.53
CA PRO A 37 8.60 13.09 -6.88
C PRO A 37 7.92 12.97 -5.51
N PHE A 38 8.50 13.63 -4.49
CA PHE A 38 7.91 13.64 -3.16
C PHE A 38 6.65 14.53 -3.16
N PRO A 39 5.49 14.04 -2.70
CA PRO A 39 4.28 14.87 -2.62
C PRO A 39 4.45 15.99 -1.59
N GLU A 40 4.38 17.24 -2.03
CA GLU A 40 4.55 18.42 -1.16
C GLU A 40 3.48 18.50 -0.05
N GLU A 41 2.29 17.93 -0.29
CA GLU A 41 1.20 17.82 0.69
C GLU A 41 1.62 17.09 1.98
N LEU A 42 2.61 16.19 1.90
CA LEU A 42 3.15 15.48 3.06
C LEU A 42 4.16 16.30 3.87
N LEU A 43 4.67 17.40 3.32
CA LEU A 43 5.64 18.28 4.00
C LEU A 43 4.99 19.15 5.09
N GLN A 44 3.65 19.24 5.13
CA GLN A 44 2.94 20.17 6.03
C GLN A 44 2.45 19.57 7.35
N LYS A 45 3.03 18.47 7.83
CA LYS A 45 2.67 17.88 9.15
C LYS A 45 3.82 17.70 10.14
N THR A 46 4.89 18.49 10.00
CA THR A 46 5.98 18.53 10.99
C THR A 46 6.20 19.90 11.64
N GLY A 47 5.31 20.88 11.38
CA GLY A 47 5.47 22.26 11.85
C GLY A 47 4.42 22.80 12.81
N GLN A 48 3.54 21.96 13.39
CA GLN A 48 2.43 22.45 14.20
C GLN A 48 2.16 21.66 15.49
N GLU A 49 3.20 21.35 16.26
CA GLU A 49 3.11 21.13 17.71
C GLU A 49 4.31 21.78 18.40
N ASP A 50 4.32 23.11 18.41
CA ASP A 50 4.97 23.87 19.48
C ASP A 50 4.04 25.02 19.87
N LYS A 51 4.04 25.36 21.17
CA LYS A 51 3.24 26.39 21.87
C LYS A 51 1.90 25.98 22.50
N THR A 52 1.92 25.05 23.46
CA THR A 52 1.12 25.22 24.69
C THR A 52 1.80 24.53 25.88
N LYS A 53 2.80 25.17 26.49
CA LYS A 53 3.08 25.15 27.94
C LYS A 53 3.83 26.43 28.32
N GLY A 54 3.06 27.43 28.75
CA GLY A 54 3.53 28.45 29.70
C GLY A 54 3.16 28.00 31.11
#